data_AF-A0A1G6CNE3-F1
#
_entry.id   AF-A0A1G6CNE3-F1
#
_cell.length_a   1.000
_cell.length_b   1.000
_cell.length_c   1.000
_cell.angle_alpha   90.00
_cell.angle_beta   90.00
_cell.angle_gamma   90.00
#
_symmetry.space_group_name_H-M   'P 1'
#
loop_
_entity.id
_entity.type
_entity.pdbx_description
1 polymer ?
#
loop_
_entity_poly.entity_id
_entity_poly.type
_entity_poly.pdbx_seq_one_letter_code
_entity_poly.pdbx_strand_id
1 'polypeptide(L)' 'MEDKKLYVELPRFTGRNVPISEVAEAMHKDAQFVRIGIQQGIFKFGYAMKKENSSEYNYYCPDRKVWEEIGYFSPEAV' A
#
# COMPACT_ATOMS: atom_id res chain seq x y z
N MET A 1 -3.21 -17.75 -34.62
CA MET A 1 -2.85 -16.58 -33.80
C MET A 1 -2.24 -17.15 -32.54
N GLU A 2 -0.94 -16.97 -32.35
CA GLU A 2 -0.19 -17.61 -31.26
C GLU A 2 -0.44 -16.83 -29.97
N ASP A 3 -1.03 -17.47 -28.97
CA ASP A 3 -1.19 -16.94 -27.62
C ASP A 3 0.19 -16.72 -26.98
N LYS A 4 0.75 -15.53 -27.18
CA LYS A 4 1.97 -15.09 -26.50
C LYS A 4 1.64 -14.85 -25.02
N LYS A 5 1.86 -15.87 -24.19
CA LYS A 5 1.84 -15.72 -22.73
C LYS A 5 3.01 -14.84 -22.31
N LEU A 6 2.68 -13.63 -21.84
CA LEU A 6 3.64 -12.71 -21.22
C LEU A 6 3.79 -13.09 -19.75
N TYR A 7 5.02 -13.38 -19.33
CA TYR A 7 5.36 -13.63 -17.94
C TYR A 7 5.93 -12.34 -17.35
N VAL A 8 5.33 -11.88 -16.25
CA VAL A 8 5.82 -10.73 -15.48
C VAL A 8 6.47 -11.30 -14.23
N GLU A 9 7.74 -10.97 -14.00
CA GLU A 9 8.42 -11.31 -12.76
C GLU A 9 7.85 -10.48 -11.62
N LEU A 10 7.19 -11.14 -10.68
CA LEU A 10 6.63 -10.49 -9.49
C LEU A 10 7.74 -10.23 -8.46
N PRO A 11 7.75 -9.07 -7.81
CA PRO A 11 8.63 -8.86 -6.67
C PRO A 11 8.37 -9.89 -5.57
N ARG A 12 9.40 -10.21 -4.78
CA ARG A 12 9.25 -11.12 -3.62
C ARG A 12 8.52 -10.40 -2.49
N PHE A 13 7.19 -10.45 -2.52
CA PHE A 13 6.36 -9.94 -1.44
C PHE A 13 6.66 -10.68 -0.14
N THR A 14 6.92 -9.91 0.90
CA THR A 14 7.23 -10.42 2.24
C THR A 14 6.01 -10.37 3.16
N GLY A 15 4.94 -9.68 2.75
CA GLY A 15 3.77 -9.45 3.59
C GLY A 15 4.00 -8.38 4.66
N ARG A 16 5.07 -7.59 4.52
CA ARG A 16 5.42 -6.51 5.44
C ARG A 16 4.37 -5.41 5.46
N ASN A 17 4.26 -4.73 6.60
CA ASN A 17 3.49 -3.49 6.70
C ASN A 17 4.33 -2.33 6.17
N VAL A 18 3.90 -1.73 5.06
CA VAL A 18 4.54 -0.55 4.48
C VAL A 18 4.10 0.68 5.28
N PRO A 19 5.02 1.51 5.80
CA PRO A 19 4.64 2.71 6.51
C PRO A 19 3.94 3.70 5.56
N ILE A 20 2.95 4.41 6.07
CA ILE A 20 2.18 5.41 5.31
C ILE A 20 3.10 6.44 4.63
N SER A 21 4.19 6.84 5.30
CA SER A 21 5.14 7.81 4.77
C SER A 21 5.81 7.33 3.49
N GLU A 22 6.19 6.05 3.42
CA GLU A 22 6.81 5.44 2.24
C GLU A 22 5.79 5.33 1.09
N VAL A 23 4.55 4.95 1.39
CA VAL A 23 3.46 4.96 0.39
C VAL A 23 3.22 6.38 -0.13
N ALA A 24 3.25 7.39 0.76
CA ALA A 24 3.05 8.78 0.38
C ALA A 24 4.18 9.30 -0.53
N GLU A 25 5.44 8.97 -0.22
CA GLU A 25 6.59 9.25 -1.08
C GLU A 25 6.46 8.56 -2.44
N ALA A 26 6.11 7.27 -2.45
CA ALA A 26 5.88 6.51 -3.67
C ALA A 26 4.80 7.12 -4.57
N MET A 27 3.73 7.63 -3.97
CA MET A 27 2.63 8.29 -4.69
C MET A 27 2.94 9.75 -5.05
N HIS A 28 4.04 10.31 -4.56
CA HIS A 28 4.32 11.75 -4.59
C HIS A 28 3.14 12.57 -4.03
N LYS A 29 2.57 12.11 -2.92
CA LYS A 29 1.43 12.73 -2.21
C LYS A 29 1.78 12.95 -0.75
N ASP A 30 0.94 13.73 -0.08
CA ASP A 30 1.07 13.94 1.36
C ASP A 30 0.64 12.70 2.16
N ALA A 31 1.28 12.44 3.29
CA ALA A 31 0.92 11.32 4.17
C ALA A 31 -0.52 11.41 4.69
N GLN A 32 -1.05 12.61 4.91
CA GLN A 32 -2.47 12.79 5.25
C GLN A 32 -3.40 12.39 4.11
N PHE A 33 -3.01 12.62 2.85
CA PHE A 33 -3.82 12.18 1.71
C PHE A 33 -4.00 10.65 1.71
N VAL A 34 -2.91 9.92 1.96
CA VAL A 34 -2.95 8.45 2.09
C VAL A 34 -3.80 8.03 3.29
N ARG A 35 -3.64 8.66 4.45
CA ARG A 35 -4.43 8.37 5.65
C ARG A 35 -5.94 8.57 5.41
N ILE A 36 -6.32 9.72 4.86
CA ILE A 36 -7.71 10.06 4.59
C ILE A 36 -8.30 9.10 3.56
N GLY A 37 -7.56 8.78 2.49
CA GLY A 37 -8.04 7.86 1.47
C GLY A 37 -8.23 6.43 1.98
N ILE A 38 -7.38 5.95 2.88
CA ILE A 38 -7.57 4.64 3.53
C ILE A 38 -8.76 4.68 4.49
N GLN A 39 -8.91 5.75 5.28
CA GLN A 39 -10.05 5.92 6.19
C GLN A 39 -11.39 5.98 5.44
N GLN A 40 -11.43 6.62 4.27
CA GLN A 40 -12.62 6.69 3.41
C GLN A 40 -12.84 5.42 2.59
N GLY A 41 -11.90 4.46 2.60
CA GLY A 41 -11.98 3.24 1.79
C GLY A 41 -11.76 3.46 0.29
N ILE A 42 -11.15 4.58 -0.10
CA ILE A 42 -10.81 4.90 -1.50
C ILE A 42 -9.66 3.98 -1.98
N PHE A 43 -8.66 3.79 -1.12
CA PHE A 43 -7.51 2.95 -1.43
C PHE A 43 -7.79 1.50 -1.04
N LYS A 44 -7.63 0.54 -1.98
CA LYS A 44 -7.83 -0.88 -1.70
C LYS A 44 -6.59 -1.57 -1.11
N PHE A 45 -5.47 -0.84 -1.10
CA PHE A 45 -4.19 -1.34 -0.62
C PHE A 45 -3.97 -1.25 0.88
N GLY A 46 -4.72 -0.39 1.57
CA GLY A 46 -4.55 -0.15 3.01
C GLY A 46 -5.82 -0.42 3.80
N TYR A 47 -5.65 -0.70 5.07
CA TYR A 47 -6.74 -0.79 6.05
C TYR A 47 -6.52 0.22 7.16
N ALA A 48 -7.56 0.95 7.53
CA ALA A 48 -7.57 1.83 8.69
C ALA A 48 -8.46 1.21 9.77
N MET A 49 -7.90 1.01 10.96
CA MET A 49 -8.65 0.57 12.13
C MET A 49 -8.57 1.65 13.20
N LYS A 50 -9.72 2.23 13.55
CA LYS A 50 -9.81 3.19 14.65
C LYS A 50 -9.67 2.43 15.97
N LYS A 51 -8.80 2.92 16.86
CA LYS A 51 -8.63 2.33 18.19
C LYS A 51 -9.84 2.74 19.06
N GLU A 52 -10.48 1.78 19.74
CA GLU A 52 -11.58 2.10 20.67
C GLU A 52 -11.09 3.08 21.74
N ASN A 53 -11.87 4.14 21.98
CA ASN A 53 -11.57 5.24 22.90
C ASN A 53 -10.35 6.13 22.56
N SER A 54 -9.81 6.09 21.33
CA SER A 54 -8.78 7.05 20.89
C SER A 54 -9.13 7.71 19.55
N SER A 55 -8.56 8.90 19.33
CA SER A 55 -8.54 9.59 18.03
C SER A 55 -7.47 9.03 17.09
N GLU A 56 -6.69 8.04 17.56
CA GLU A 56 -5.64 7.38 16.80
C GLU A 56 -6.20 6.27 15.90
N TYR A 57 -5.65 6.20 14.69
CA TYR A 57 -5.92 5.16 13.71
C TYR A 57 -4.67 4.31 13.55
N ASN A 58 -4.86 3.00 13.56
CA ASN A 58 -3.85 2.05 13.12
C ASN A 58 -4.00 1.83 11.62
N TYR A 59 -2.88 1.82 10.92
CA TYR A 59 -2.83 1.60 9.47
C TYR A 59 -2.08 0.30 9.18
N TYR A 60 -2.66 -0.50 8.30
CA TYR A 60 -2.03 -1.70 7.78
C TYR A 60 -2.04 -1.67 6.25
N CYS A 61 -0.85 -1.57 5.65
CA CYS A 61 -0.62 -1.49 4.22
C CYS A 61 0.27 -2.65 3.78
N PRO A 62 -0.29 -3.81 3.41
CA PRO A 62 0.49 -4.93 2.89
C PRO A 62 1.19 -4.55 1.58
N ASP A 63 2.51 -4.80 1.52
CA ASP A 63 3.38 -4.55 0.36
C ASP A 63 2.82 -5.05 -0.97
N ARG A 64 2.25 -6.26 -0.99
CA ARG A 64 1.63 -6.83 -2.19
C ARG A 64 0.50 -5.96 -2.73
N LYS A 65 -0.40 -5.48 -1.87
CA LYS A 65 -1.55 -4.69 -2.34
C LYS A 65 -1.14 -3.30 -2.78
N VAL A 66 -0.16 -2.71 -2.10
CA VAL A 66 0.41 -1.41 -2.49
C VAL A 66 0.99 -1.53 -3.91
N TRP A 67 1.75 -2.59 -4.18
CA TRP A 67 2.25 -2.86 -5.52
C TRP A 67 1.13 -3.09 -6.55
N GLU A 68 0.08 -3.83 -6.19
CA GLU A 68 -1.07 -4.08 -7.10
C GLU A 68 -1.81 -2.78 -7.49
N GLU A 69 -1.92 -1.79 -6.60
CA GLU A 69 -2.68 -0.56 -6.88
C GLU A 69 -1.83 0.56 -7.48
N ILE A 70 -0.61 0.78 -6.98
CA ILE A 70 0.25 1.92 -7.39
C ILE A 70 1.53 1.48 -8.11
N GLY A 71 1.76 0.17 -8.29
CA GLY A 71 2.96 -0.36 -8.97
C GLY A 71 4.25 -0.22 -8.16
N TYR A 72 4.17 0.25 -6.91
CA TYR A 72 5.34 0.48 -6.05
C TYR A 72 5.66 -0.74 -5.21
N PHE A 73 6.92 -1.17 -5.24
CA PHE A 73 7.45 -2.21 -4.36
C PHE A 73 8.83 -1.81 -3.86
N SER A 74 9.00 -1.76 -2.54
CA SER A 74 10.31 -1.67 -1.90
C SER A 74 10.58 -2.94 -1.09
N PRO A 75 11.63 -3.72 -1.42
CA PRO A 75 11.98 -4.91 -0.65
C PRO A 75 12.48 -4.57 0.77
N GLU A 76 13.02 -3.37 0.99
CA GLU A 76 13.66 -2.97 2.24
C GLU A 76 13.20 -1.56 2.64
N ALA A 77 12.75 -1.39 3.89
CA ALA A 77 12.55 -0.05 4.46
C ALA A 77 13.96 0.42 4.74
N VAL A 78 14.38 1.47 4.03
CA VAL A 78 15.64 2.15 4.31
C VAL A 78 15.50 2.94 5.60
#